data_AF-R6NAM7-F1
#
_entry.id   AF-R6NAM7-F1
#
_cell.length_a   1.000
_cell.length_b   1.000
_cell.length_c   1.000
_cell.angle_alpha   90.00
_cell.angle_beta   90.00
_cell.angle_gamma   90.00
#
_symmetry.space_group_name_H-M   'P 1'
#
loop_
_entity.id
_entity.type
_entity.pdbx_description
1 polymer ?
#
loop_
_entity_poly.entity_id
_entity_poly.type
_entity_poly.pdbx_seq_one_letter_code
_entity_poly.pdbx_strand_id
1 'polypeptide(L)'
;MKENYFLDDGAYLCTKIIIKAAQLRKEGKELDELTAALKEPVESKEVRFKILEPDFRACGEKIINDLTAYAMAQNGWNVANDNREGIRVSFDKDNGDGWFLLRLSVHDPIMPLNIESDSVGGVDIIYNKLNEFLKTTSGLEL
;
A
#
# COMPACT_ATOMS: atom_id res chain seq x y z
N MET A 1 -6.83 -21.24 9.38
CA MET A 1 -5.71 -21.36 8.41
C MET A 1 -4.77 -22.55 8.70
N LYS A 2 -4.36 -22.82 9.94
CA LYS A 2 -3.50 -24.00 10.26
C LYS A 2 -4.06 -25.34 9.79
N GLU A 3 -5.39 -25.49 9.87
CA GLU A 3 -6.17 -26.62 9.35
C GLU A 3 -6.05 -26.86 7.85
N ASN A 4 -5.66 -25.84 7.06
CA ASN A 4 -5.33 -25.96 5.65
C ASN A 4 -3.83 -25.75 5.38
N TYR A 5 -2.98 -26.06 6.37
CA TYR A 5 -1.52 -25.95 6.25
C TYR A 5 -1.00 -24.56 5.84
N PHE A 6 -1.79 -23.51 6.13
CA PHE A 6 -1.50 -22.13 5.70
C PHE A 6 -1.36 -21.97 4.17
N LEU A 7 -1.95 -22.88 3.40
CA LEU A 7 -2.02 -22.75 1.95
C LEU A 7 -2.94 -21.59 1.57
N ASP A 8 -2.54 -20.84 0.54
CA ASP A 8 -3.38 -19.85 -0.12
C ASP A 8 -4.38 -20.57 -1.03
N ASP A 9 -5.48 -21.03 -0.42
CA ASP A 9 -6.55 -21.79 -1.07
C ASP A 9 -7.84 -20.98 -1.03
N GLY A 10 -8.11 -20.31 -2.15
CA GLY A 10 -9.31 -19.49 -2.31
C GLY A 10 -10.60 -20.30 -2.18
N ALA A 11 -10.64 -21.56 -2.65
CA ALA A 11 -11.85 -22.38 -2.57
C ALA A 11 -12.16 -22.78 -1.11
N TYR A 12 -11.12 -23.12 -0.35
CA TYR A 12 -11.24 -23.38 1.08
C TYR A 12 -11.73 -22.15 1.85
N LEU A 13 -11.15 -20.98 1.58
CA LEU A 13 -11.52 -19.73 2.25
C LEU A 13 -12.96 -19.33 1.91
N CYS A 14 -13.35 -19.40 0.63
CA CYS A 14 -14.74 -19.16 0.20
C CYS A 14 -15.72 -20.09 0.93
N THR A 15 -15.39 -21.39 1.05
CA THR A 15 -16.21 -22.36 1.76
C THR A 15 -16.40 -21.97 3.23
N LYS A 16 -15.33 -21.55 3.92
CA LYS A 16 -15.39 -21.07 5.30
C LYS A 16 -16.26 -19.82 5.45
N ILE A 17 -16.15 -18.87 4.52
CA ILE A 17 -16.98 -17.66 4.51
C ILE A 17 -18.46 -18.02 4.34
N ILE A 18 -18.80 -18.91 3.40
CA ILE A 18 -20.18 -19.36 3.17
C ILE A 18 -20.75 -20.05 4.41
N ILE A 19 -19.99 -20.96 5.04
CA ILE A 19 -20.40 -21.61 6.29
C ILE A 19 -20.65 -20.57 7.39
N LYS A 20 -19.77 -19.57 7.51
CA LYS A 20 -19.91 -18.51 8.52
C LYS A 20 -21.14 -17.63 8.25
N ALA A 21 -21.40 -17.27 7.00
CA ALA A 21 -22.60 -16.53 6.60
C ALA A 21 -23.88 -17.30 6.97
N ALA A 22 -23.92 -18.62 6.69
CA ALA A 22 -25.05 -19.46 7.07
C ALA A 22 -25.25 -19.56 8.60
N GLN A 23 -24.17 -19.56 9.39
CA GLN A 23 -24.24 -19.54 10.86
C GLN A 23 -24.78 -18.20 11.37
N LEU A 24 -24.26 -17.07 10.88
CA LEU A 24 -24.71 -15.73 11.27
C LEU A 24 -26.18 -15.51 10.95
N ARG A 25 -26.64 -16.01 9.79
CA ARG A 25 -28.04 -15.88 9.40
C ARG A 25 -29.00 -16.63 10.33
N LYS A 26 -28.57 -17.70 11.00
CA LYS A 26 -29.36 -18.37 12.05
C LYS A 26 -29.54 -17.49 13.30
N GLU A 27 -28.61 -16.56 13.52
CA GLU A 27 -28.66 -15.56 14.59
C GLU A 27 -29.35 -14.26 14.16
N GLY A 28 -29.84 -14.18 12.92
CA GLY A 28 -30.43 -12.96 12.35
C GLY A 28 -29.40 -11.89 11.99
N LYS A 29 -28.13 -12.28 11.82
CA LYS A 29 -27.00 -11.39 11.48
C LYS A 29 -26.53 -11.60 10.05
N GLU A 30 -25.92 -10.57 9.50
CA GLU A 30 -25.31 -10.57 8.16
C GLU A 30 -23.76 -10.58 8.24
N LEU A 31 -23.11 -10.87 7.11
CA LEU A 31 -21.65 -11.07 7.08
C LEU A 31 -20.85 -9.76 7.25
N ASP A 32 -21.39 -8.66 6.75
CA ASP A 32 -20.84 -7.30 6.84
C ASP A 32 -20.69 -6.81 8.29
N GLU A 33 -21.53 -7.29 9.20
CA GLU A 33 -21.40 -7.02 10.65
C GLU A 33 -20.04 -7.47 11.22
N LEU A 34 -19.38 -8.47 10.62
CA LEU A 34 -18.05 -8.90 11.06
C LEU A 34 -16.97 -7.85 10.80
N THR A 35 -17.16 -6.99 9.80
CA THR A 35 -16.20 -5.97 9.38
C THR A 35 -16.65 -4.56 9.70
N ALA A 36 -17.85 -4.37 10.24
CA ALA A 36 -18.45 -3.05 10.50
C ALA A 36 -17.62 -2.12 11.40
N ALA A 37 -16.76 -2.67 12.26
CA ALA A 37 -15.88 -1.90 13.14
C ALA A 37 -14.50 -1.60 12.53
N LEU A 38 -14.18 -2.17 11.35
CA LEU A 38 -12.92 -1.87 10.66
C LEU A 38 -12.98 -0.46 10.10
N LYS A 39 -11.95 0.32 10.38
CA LYS A 39 -11.82 1.67 9.83
C LYS A 39 -11.32 1.58 8.40
N GLU A 40 -11.96 2.34 7.52
CA GLU A 40 -11.48 2.60 6.17
C GLU A 40 -10.80 3.97 6.13
N PRO A 41 -9.78 4.15 5.28
CA PRO A 41 -9.18 5.47 5.09
C PRO A 41 -10.22 6.44 4.51
N VAL A 42 -10.11 7.71 4.86
CA VAL A 42 -10.96 8.76 4.32
C VAL A 42 -10.68 8.98 2.84
N GLU A 43 -9.41 8.83 2.43
CA GLU A 43 -8.97 8.94 1.05
C GLU A 43 -7.95 7.86 0.71
N SER A 44 -8.01 7.34 -0.52
CA SER A 44 -7.00 6.45 -1.06
C SER A 44 -6.75 6.71 -2.53
N LYS A 45 -5.52 6.45 -2.98
CA LYS A 45 -5.11 6.60 -4.38
C LYS A 45 -4.05 5.57 -4.74
N GLU A 46 -4.19 4.99 -5.93
CA GLU A 46 -3.17 4.16 -6.55
C GLU A 46 -2.65 4.86 -7.81
N VAL A 47 -1.33 4.96 -7.94
CA VAL A 47 -0.63 5.45 -9.12
C VAL A 47 0.33 4.36 -9.60
N ARG A 48 0.45 4.17 -10.92
CA ARG A 48 1.35 3.18 -11.51
C ARG A 48 2.32 3.86 -12.44
N PHE A 49 3.57 4.00 -12.00
CA PHE A 49 4.63 4.59 -12.82
C PHE A 49 5.21 3.52 -13.73
N LYS A 50 5.29 3.78 -15.04
CA LYS A 50 5.99 2.87 -15.95
C LYS A 50 7.49 3.15 -15.87
N ILE A 51 8.28 2.09 -15.88
CA ILE A 51 9.74 2.16 -15.97
C ILE A 51 10.10 2.10 -17.46
N LEU A 52 10.85 3.09 -17.92
CA LEU A 52 11.25 3.23 -19.32
C LEU A 52 12.57 2.53 -19.64
N GLU A 53 13.35 2.19 -18.61
CA GLU A 53 14.65 1.53 -18.74
C GLU A 53 14.50 0.04 -19.09
N PRO A 54 15.36 -0.50 -20.00
CA PRO A 54 15.34 -1.93 -20.34
C PRO A 54 15.58 -2.84 -19.13
N ASP A 55 16.49 -2.45 -18.23
CA ASP A 55 16.70 -3.13 -16.95
C ASP A 55 15.83 -2.48 -15.87
N PHE A 56 14.53 -2.76 -15.94
CA PHE A 56 13.54 -2.16 -15.06
C PHE A 56 13.75 -2.53 -13.59
N ARG A 57 14.34 -3.71 -13.32
CA ARG A 57 14.60 -4.17 -11.95
C ARG A 57 15.68 -3.34 -11.30
N ALA A 58 16.82 -3.17 -11.98
CA ALA A 58 17.91 -2.32 -11.47
C ALA A 58 17.46 -0.86 -11.30
N CYS A 59 16.66 -0.33 -12.24
CA CYS A 59 16.08 1.00 -12.13
C CYS A 59 15.17 1.13 -10.90
N GLY A 60 14.20 0.22 -10.75
CA GLY A 60 13.26 0.24 -9.64
C GLY A 60 13.92 0.06 -8.26
N GLU A 61 14.90 -0.85 -8.15
CA GLU A 61 15.67 -1.05 -6.92
C GLU A 61 16.48 0.21 -6.55
N LYS A 62 17.08 0.88 -7.54
CA LYS A 62 17.76 2.16 -7.32
C LYS A 62 16.79 3.23 -6.81
N ILE A 63 15.61 3.36 -7.42
CA ILE A 63 14.60 4.35 -7.01
C ILE A 63 14.13 4.09 -5.57
N ILE A 64 13.89 2.82 -5.21
CA ILE A 64 13.52 2.45 -3.82
C ILE A 64 14.64 2.85 -2.85
N ASN A 65 15.90 2.55 -3.17
CA ASN A 65 17.04 2.88 -2.31
C ASN A 65 17.22 4.40 -2.15
N ASP A 66 17.13 5.15 -3.25
CA ASP A 66 17.26 6.61 -3.25
C ASP A 66 16.11 7.26 -2.47
N LEU A 67 14.87 6.78 -2.64
CA LEU A 67 13.72 7.25 -1.88
C LEU A 67 13.84 6.92 -0.40
N THR A 68 14.43 5.77 -0.06
CA THR A 68 14.70 5.39 1.34
C THR A 68 15.67 6.34 1.99
N ALA A 69 16.80 6.63 1.33
CA ALA A 69 17.76 7.61 1.82
C ALA A 69 17.15 9.01 1.94
N TYR A 70 16.36 9.43 0.93
CA TYR A 70 15.66 10.70 0.95
C TYR A 70 14.69 10.79 2.13
N ALA A 71 13.83 9.79 2.32
CA ALA A 71 12.84 9.75 3.39
C ALA A 71 13.48 9.79 4.79
N MET A 72 14.56 9.05 5.01
CA MET A 72 15.29 9.04 6.28
C MET A 72 15.90 10.40 6.64
N ALA A 73 16.15 11.26 5.65
CA ALA A 73 16.66 12.61 5.87
C ALA A 73 15.55 13.65 6.11
N GLN A 74 14.28 13.32 5.86
CA GLN A 74 13.16 14.24 6.03
C GLN A 74 12.60 14.19 7.44
N ASN A 75 12.36 15.37 8.02
CA ASN A 75 11.61 15.46 9.27
C ASN A 75 10.12 15.14 9.03
N GLY A 76 9.51 14.34 9.90
CA GLY A 76 8.11 13.95 9.82
C GLY A 76 7.80 12.81 8.82
N TRP A 77 8.83 12.21 8.20
CA TRP A 77 8.68 11.00 7.40
C TRP A 77 9.06 9.78 8.24
N ASN A 78 8.08 8.95 8.57
CA ASN A 78 8.30 7.78 9.42
C ASN A 78 8.42 6.52 8.55
N VAL A 79 9.67 6.13 8.22
CA VAL A 79 9.94 4.93 7.42
C VAL A 79 9.65 3.67 8.24
N ALA A 80 8.90 2.72 7.69
CA ALA A 80 8.58 1.47 8.37
C ALA A 80 9.83 0.57 8.54
N ASN A 81 10.06 0.06 9.75
CA ASN A 81 11.26 -0.69 10.12
C ASN A 81 11.34 -2.10 9.51
N ASP A 82 10.23 -2.66 9.06
CA ASP A 82 10.10 -4.07 8.64
C ASP A 82 9.63 -4.22 7.18
N ASN A 83 9.77 -3.17 6.36
CA ASN A 83 9.30 -3.25 4.99
C ASN A 83 10.21 -4.14 4.13
N ARG A 84 9.64 -5.24 3.60
CA ARG A 84 10.33 -6.17 2.69
C ARG A 84 9.88 -6.03 1.23
N GLU A 85 8.91 -5.17 0.97
CA GLU A 85 8.35 -4.92 -0.35
C GLU A 85 8.40 -3.42 -0.64
N GLY A 86 9.52 -2.94 -1.18
CA GLY A 86 9.70 -1.52 -1.54
C GLY A 86 9.93 -0.61 -0.33
N ILE A 87 9.30 0.57 -0.32
CA ILE A 87 9.37 1.53 0.80
C ILE A 87 7.98 1.99 1.26
N ARG A 88 7.74 1.87 2.57
CA ARG A 88 6.55 2.39 3.26
C ARG A 88 6.93 3.53 4.18
N VAL A 89 6.22 4.65 4.08
CA VAL A 89 6.41 5.82 4.94
C VAL A 89 5.06 6.29 5.46
N SER A 90 4.97 6.58 6.76
CA SER A 90 3.79 7.19 7.39
C SER A 90 4.03 8.62 7.85
N PHE A 91 2.94 9.37 7.93
CA PHE A 91 2.89 10.79 8.24
C PHE A 91 1.91 11.02 9.39
N ASP A 92 2.22 11.99 10.24
CA ASP A 92 1.32 12.44 11.29
C ASP A 92 0.14 13.26 10.73
N LYS A 93 -0.76 13.66 11.63
CA LYS A 93 -1.98 14.38 11.31
C LYS A 93 -1.77 15.70 10.57
N ASP A 94 -0.67 16.39 10.84
CA ASP A 94 -0.37 17.70 10.23
C ASP A 94 0.33 17.55 8.87
N ASN A 95 0.78 16.33 8.53
CA ASN A 95 1.56 16.03 7.34
C ASN A 95 0.84 15.11 6.35
N GLY A 96 -0.48 14.97 6.48
CA GLY A 96 -1.33 14.19 5.59
C GLY A 96 -2.03 13.01 6.26
N ASP A 97 -1.75 12.73 7.54
CA ASP A 97 -2.49 11.77 8.38
C ASP A 97 -2.65 10.38 7.72
N GLY A 98 -1.54 9.77 7.31
CA GLY A 98 -1.62 8.66 6.38
C GLY A 98 -0.28 8.01 6.05
N TRP A 99 -0.23 7.27 4.96
CA TRP A 99 0.97 6.58 4.50
C TRP A 99 1.04 6.46 2.99
N PHE A 100 2.25 6.26 2.46
CA PHE A 100 2.44 5.74 1.12
C PHE A 100 3.27 4.45 1.11
N LEU A 101 3.09 3.63 0.09
CA LEU A 101 3.89 2.45 -0.22
C LEU A 101 4.26 2.47 -1.70
N LEU A 102 5.55 2.62 -2.01
CA LEU A 102 6.07 2.47 -3.37
C LEU A 102 6.73 1.09 -3.48
N ARG A 103 6.31 0.30 -4.46
CA ARG A 103 6.85 -1.04 -4.74
C ARG A 103 7.41 -1.13 -6.15
N LEU A 104 8.29 -2.11 -6.36
CA LEU A 104 8.69 -2.57 -7.67
C LEU A 104 7.86 -3.81 -8.02
N SER A 105 7.17 -3.79 -9.16
CA SER A 105 6.48 -5.00 -9.65
C SER A 105 7.49 -6.12 -9.94
N VAL A 106 7.12 -7.35 -9.59
CA VAL A 106 7.97 -8.54 -9.79
C VAL A 106 7.96 -8.98 -11.25
N HIS A 107 6.87 -8.71 -11.97
CA HIS A 107 6.61 -9.22 -13.31
C HIS A 107 6.70 -8.15 -14.40
N ASP A 108 6.25 -6.94 -14.10
CA ASP A 108 6.06 -5.87 -15.08
C ASP A 108 7.02 -4.70 -14.80
N PRO A 109 7.41 -3.92 -15.83
CA PRO A 109 8.23 -2.71 -15.67
C PRO A 109 7.40 -1.55 -15.11
N ILE A 110 6.85 -1.72 -13.91
CA ILE A 110 5.94 -0.77 -13.27
C ILE A 110 6.29 -0.64 -11.79
N MET A 111 6.20 0.58 -11.25
CA MET A 111 6.24 0.86 -9.81
C MET A 111 4.86 1.32 -9.31
N PRO A 112 4.06 0.45 -8.67
CA PRO A 112 2.82 0.86 -8.03
C PRO A 112 3.10 1.64 -6.74
N LEU A 113 2.44 2.78 -6.62
CA LEU A 113 2.37 3.65 -5.46
C LEU A 113 0.95 3.60 -4.90
N ASN A 114 0.82 3.14 -3.67
CA ASN A 114 -0.42 3.24 -2.91
C ASN A 114 -0.29 4.37 -1.89
N ILE A 115 -1.33 5.19 -1.73
CA ILE A 115 -1.42 6.25 -0.74
C ILE A 115 -2.77 6.15 -0.05
N GLU A 116 -2.78 6.25 1.27
CA GLU A 116 -4.00 6.33 2.08
C GLU A 116 -3.87 7.46 3.10
N SER A 117 -5.00 8.06 3.45
CA SER A 117 -5.10 9.08 4.48
C SER A 117 -6.40 8.97 5.26
N ASP A 118 -6.33 9.26 6.55
CA ASP A 118 -7.47 9.40 7.47
C ASP A 118 -8.02 10.84 7.52
N SER A 119 -7.52 11.73 6.66
CA SER A 119 -7.92 13.14 6.57
C SER A 119 -8.23 13.57 5.13
N VAL A 120 -9.25 14.42 4.96
CA VAL A 120 -9.61 15.00 3.66
C VAL A 120 -8.47 15.88 3.12
N GLY A 121 -8.06 15.64 1.87
CA GLY A 121 -6.91 16.26 1.21
C GLY A 121 -5.55 15.67 1.60
N GLY A 122 -5.52 14.68 2.50
CA GLY A 122 -4.27 14.12 3.00
C GLY A 122 -3.50 13.33 1.95
N VAL A 123 -4.20 12.66 1.02
CA VAL A 123 -3.56 11.98 -0.12
C VAL A 123 -2.79 12.98 -0.99
N ASP A 124 -3.35 14.15 -1.27
CA ASP A 124 -2.70 15.17 -2.09
C ASP A 124 -1.50 15.79 -1.36
N ILE A 125 -1.59 16.00 -0.05
CA ILE A 125 -0.46 16.46 0.77
C ILE A 125 0.70 15.46 0.68
N ILE A 126 0.42 14.16 0.88
CA ILE A 126 1.43 13.10 0.82
C ILE A 126 2.01 13.00 -0.60
N TYR A 127 1.16 13.00 -1.62
CA TYR A 127 1.60 12.92 -3.01
C TYR A 127 2.48 14.11 -3.39
N ASN A 128 2.13 15.33 -2.99
CA ASN A 128 2.93 16.53 -3.27
C ASN A 128 4.31 16.48 -2.59
N LYS A 129 4.39 16.00 -1.33
CA LYS A 129 5.67 15.77 -0.65
C LYS A 129 6.54 14.76 -1.41
N LEU A 130 5.94 13.66 -1.88
CA LEU A 130 6.64 12.65 -2.67
C LEU A 130 7.03 13.15 -4.07
N ASN A 131 6.21 14.00 -4.69
CA ASN A 131 6.44 14.53 -6.03
C ASN A 131 7.73 15.34 -6.12
N GLU A 132 8.16 15.99 -5.03
CA GLU A 132 9.45 16.68 -4.98
C GLU A 132 10.63 15.72 -5.16
N PHE A 133 10.54 14.49 -4.64
CA PHE A 133 11.52 13.43 -4.94
C PHE A 133 11.35 12.90 -6.37
N LEU A 134 10.12 12.61 -6.80
CA LEU A 134 9.86 12.02 -8.12
C LEU A 134 10.40 12.89 -9.27
N LYS A 135 10.30 14.22 -9.17
CA LYS A 135 10.87 15.17 -10.14
C LYS A 135 12.39 15.05 -10.31
N THR A 136 13.10 14.53 -9.30
CA THR A 136 14.55 14.31 -9.35
C THR A 136 14.92 12.94 -9.92
N THR A 137 13.92 12.07 -10.12
CA THR A 137 14.11 10.70 -10.60
C THR A 137 14.06 10.66 -12.13
N SER A 138 14.97 9.90 -12.73
CA SER A 138 14.97 9.56 -14.16
C SER A 138 14.54 8.12 -14.37
N GLY A 139 13.96 7.80 -15.53
CA GLY A 139 13.59 6.44 -15.91
C GLY A 139 12.15 6.04 -15.58
N LEU A 140 11.36 6.95 -14.99
CA LEU A 140 9.92 6.79 -14.80
C LEU A 140 9.11 7.67 -15.75
N GLU A 141 7.97 7.16 -16.20
CA GLU A 141 6.87 7.96 -16.75
C GLU A 141 5.95 8.37 -15.58
N LEU A 142 5.98 9.67 -15.24
CA LEU A 142 5.23 10.28 -14.13
C LEU A 142 3.83 10.76 -14.54
#